data_AF-A0A2L2YQ62-F1
#
_entry.id   AF-A0A2L2YQ62-F1
#
_cell.length_a   1.000
_cell.length_b   1.000
_cell.length_c   1.000
_cell.angle_alpha   90.00
_cell.angle_beta   90.00
_cell.angle_gamma   90.00
#
_symmetry.space_group_name_H-M   'P 1'
#
loop_
_entity.id
_entity.type
_entity.pdbx_description
1 polymer ?
#
loop_
_entity_poly.entity_id
_entity_poly.type
_entity_poly.pdbx_seq_one_letter_code
_entity_poly.pdbx_strand_id
1 'polypeptide(L)' 'NQQKFARGRSTSKQMIVCFFGINGYVATVELKQRWMVNSEWYTAICLPEVIREIRKKQKNRRIILHHDNASSHT' A
#
# COMPACT_ATOMS: atom_id res chain seq x y z
N ASN A 1 11.00 11.76 36.55
CA ASN A 1 10.55 10.56 35.82
C ASN A 1 9.35 10.89 34.95
N GLN A 2 9.53 11.06 33.63
CA GLN A 2 8.41 11.32 32.71
C GLN A 2 7.74 9.99 32.31
N GLN A 3 6.49 9.81 32.69
CA GLN A 3 5.71 8.61 32.38
C GLN A 3 5.06 8.79 31.00
N LYS A 4 5.58 8.10 29.98
CA LYS A 4 4.96 8.05 28.64
C LYS A 4 3.78 7.07 28.68
N PHE A 5 2.57 7.59 28.49
CA PHE A 5 1.39 6.75 28.31
C PHE A 5 1.31 6.30 26.84
N ALA A 6 1.51 5.01 26.60
CA ALA A 6 1.28 4.40 25.30
C ALA A 6 -0.24 4.18 25.13
N ARG A 7 -0.84 4.86 24.15
CA ARG A 7 -2.25 4.68 23.80
C ARG A 7 -2.42 3.40 22.96
N GLY A 8 -3.32 2.53 23.39
CA GLY A 8 -3.65 1.29 22.67
C GLY A 8 -4.16 1.56 21.26
N ARG A 9 -3.77 0.70 20.31
CA ARG A 9 -4.17 0.82 18.90
C ARG A 9 -5.63 0.41 18.73
N SER A 10 -6.43 1.20 18.01
CA SER A 10 -7.79 0.82 17.63
C SER A 10 -7.74 -0.37 16.65
N THR A 11 -8.43 -1.46 17.00
CA THR A 11 -8.40 -2.74 16.28
C THR A 11 -9.56 -2.93 15.30
N SER A 12 -10.52 -2.00 15.28
CA SER A 12 -11.70 -2.06 14.41
C SER A 12 -11.48 -1.46 13.01
N LYS A 13 -10.32 -0.83 12.76
CA LYS A 13 -10.01 -0.19 11.48
C LYS A 13 -9.18 -1.11 10.59
N GLN A 14 -9.69 -1.38 9.39
CA GLN A 14 -8.95 -2.02 8.32
C GLN A 14 -8.25 -0.96 7.47
N MET A 15 -7.00 -1.22 7.09
CA MET A 15 -6.26 -0.37 6.17
C MET A 15 -6.39 -0.94 4.75
N ILE A 16 -6.57 -0.05 3.78
CA ILE A 16 -6.65 -0.39 2.36
C ILE A 16 -5.71 0.53 1.59
N VAL A 17 -5.10 -0.01 0.53
CA VAL A 17 -4.29 0.79 -0.40
C VAL A 17 -4.96 0.73 -1.76
N CYS A 18 -5.26 1.89 -2.35
CA CYS A 18 -5.94 2.00 -3.64
C CYS A 18 -5.02 2.68 -4.66
N PHE A 19 -4.97 2.13 -5.87
CA PHE A 19 -4.17 2.65 -6.98
C PHE A 19 -5.06 3.06 -8.14
N PHE A 20 -4.71 4.19 -8.72
CA PHE A 20 -5.41 4.80 -9.85
C PHE A 20 -4.39 5.15 -10.93
N GLY A 21 -4.83 5.08 -12.18
CA GLY A 21 -4.07 5.55 -13.33
C GLY A 21 -4.90 6.54 -14.14
N ILE A 22 -4.34 6.97 -15.27
CA ILE A 22 -5.01 7.89 -16.20
C ILE A 22 -6.37 7.37 -16.70
N ASN A 23 -6.53 6.05 -16.77
CA ASN A 23 -7.77 5.39 -17.19
C ASN A 23 -8.69 5.02 -16.01
N GLY A 24 -8.45 5.58 -14.82
CA GLY A 24 -9.25 5.34 -13.61
C GLY A 24 -8.66 4.26 -12.70
N TYR A 25 -9.55 3.52 -12.02
CA TYR A 25 -9.19 2.51 -11.02
C TYR A 25 -8.29 1.40 -11.58
N VAL A 26 -7.25 1.04 -10.82
CA VAL A 26 -6.33 -0.06 -11.15
C VAL A 26 -6.53 -1.24 -10.21
N ALA A 27 -6.35 -1.02 -8.91
CA ALA A 27 -6.41 -2.09 -7.91
C ALA A 27 -6.61 -1.51 -6.49
N THR A 28 -7.21 -2.32 -5.63
CA THR A 28 -7.23 -2.14 -4.18
C THR A 28 -6.59 -3.36 -3.56
N VAL A 29 -5.63 -3.13 -2.67
CA VAL A 29 -4.98 -4.17 -1.88
C VAL A 29 -5.42 -3.98 -0.43
N GLU A 30 -6.13 -4.97 0.09
CA GLU A 30 -6.56 -4.97 1.49
C GLU A 30 -5.44 -5.44 2.41
N LEU A 31 -5.16 -4.67 3.48
CA LEU A 31 -4.36 -5.17 4.59
C LEU A 31 -5.24 -6.08 5.45
N LYS A 32 -5.07 -7.39 5.28
CA LYS A 32 -5.74 -8.37 6.14
C LYS A 32 -5.00 -8.50 7.48
N GLN A 33 -5.77 -8.56 8.57
CA GLN A 33 -5.29 -8.72 9.94
C GLN A 33 -4.36 -7.57 10.39
N ARG A 34 -3.80 -7.65 11.61
CA ARG A 34 -3.04 -6.59 12.31
C ARG A 34 -1.72 -6.16 11.64
N TRP A 35 -1.54 -6.45 10.36
CA TRP A 35 -0.35 -6.07 9.61
C TRP A 35 -0.25 -4.54 9.52
N MET A 36 0.97 -4.04 9.49
CA MET A 36 1.26 -2.63 9.19
C MET A 36 1.76 -2.57 7.75
N VAL A 37 1.51 -1.45 7.08
CA VAL A 37 2.22 -1.15 5.83
C VAL A 37 3.66 -0.84 6.24
N ASN A 38 4.50 -1.87 6.24
CA ASN A 38 5.93 -1.74 6.30
C ASN A 38 6.50 -1.85 4.88
N SER A 39 7.78 -1.52 4.71
CA SER A 39 8.45 -1.55 3.40
C SER A 39 8.43 -2.96 2.79
N GLU A 40 8.54 -4.00 3.63
CA GLU A 40 8.48 -5.40 3.19
C GLU A 40 7.12 -5.74 2.58
N TRP A 41 6.02 -5.46 3.28
CA TRP A 41 4.67 -5.68 2.76
C TRP A 41 4.41 -4.86 1.49
N TYR A 42 4.89 -3.60 1.46
CA TYR A 42 4.73 -2.72 0.30
C TYR A 42 5.43 -3.29 -0.94
N THR A 43 6.68 -3.75 -0.80
CA THR A 43 7.52 -4.22 -1.90
C THR A 43 7.25 -5.67 -2.29
N ALA A 44 6.97 -6.56 -1.33
CA ALA A 44 6.78 -7.99 -1.58
C ALA A 44 5.34 -8.34 -1.97
N ILE A 45 4.34 -7.57 -1.53
CA ILE A 45 2.92 -7.91 -1.71
C ILE A 45 2.21 -6.82 -2.52
N CYS A 46 2.22 -5.58 -2.04
CA CYS A 46 1.41 -4.50 -2.63
C CYS A 46 1.82 -4.17 -4.08
N LEU A 47 3.09 -3.83 -4.31
CA LEU A 47 3.57 -3.44 -5.63
C LEU A 47 3.44 -4.55 -6.68
N PRO A 48 3.80 -5.82 -6.41
CA PRO A 48 3.64 -6.90 -7.38
C PRO A 48 2.18 -7.11 -7.82
N GLU A 49 1.21 -7.03 -6.90
CA GLU A 49 -0.20 -7.16 -7.24
C GLU A 49 -0.67 -6.06 -8.19
N VAL A 50 -0.31 -4.81 -7.88
CA VAL A 50 -0.68 -3.64 -8.70
C VAL A 50 -0.02 -3.70 -10.07
N ILE A 51 1.27 -4.05 -10.13
CA ILE A 51 2.01 -4.20 -11.40
C ILE A 51 1.36 -5.29 -12.24
N ARG A 52 0.97 -6.43 -11.65
CA ARG A 52 0.27 -7.50 -12.35
C ARG A 52 -1.02 -6.99 -13.00
N GLU A 53 -1.83 -6.23 -12.27
CA GLU A 53 -3.09 -5.68 -12.82
C GLU A 53 -2.82 -4.67 -13.96
N ILE A 54 -1.81 -3.81 -13.83
CA ILE A 54 -1.41 -2.89 -14.90
C ILE A 54 -0.96 -3.66 -16.14
N ARG A 55 -0.15 -4.72 -15.96
CA ARG A 55 0.44 -5.52 -17.05
C ARG A 55 -0.59 -6.36 -17.80
N LYS A 56 -1.74 -6.71 -17.20
CA LYS A 56 -2.85 -7.36 -17.92
C LYS A 56 -3.34 -6.51 -19.10
N LYS A 57 -3.39 -5.17 -18.93
CA LYS A 57 -3.87 -4.24 -19.96
C LYS A 57 -2.73 -3.64 -20.78
N GLN A 58 -1.55 -3.45 -20.20
CA GLN A 58 -0.44 -2.71 -20.81
C GLN A 58 0.90 -3.44 -20.59
N LYS A 59 1.10 -4.56 -21.31
CA LYS A 59 2.24 -5.48 -21.09
C LYS A 59 3.61 -4.80 -21.18
N ASN A 60 3.83 -3.88 -22.13
CA ASN A 60 5.17 -3.33 -22.42
C ASN A 60 5.35 -1.85 -22.05
N ARG A 61 4.35 -1.21 -21.43
CA ARG A 61 4.43 0.22 -21.11
C ARG A 61 5.28 0.46 -19.86
N ARG A 62 6.06 1.54 -19.83
CA ARG A 62 6.76 1.98 -18.61
C ARG A 62 5.73 2.39 -17.56
N ILE A 63 5.91 1.92 -16.32
CA ILE A 63 5.08 2.30 -15.17
C ILE A 63 5.80 3.43 -14.44
N ILE A 64 5.09 4.52 -14.18
CA ILE A 64 5.55 5.61 -13.33
C ILE A 64 4.63 5.61 -12.11
N LEU A 65 5.21 5.41 -10.93
CA LEU A 65 4.48 5.38 -9.68
C LEU A 65 4.61 6.75 -9.01
N HIS A 66 3.46 7.34 -8.63
CA HIS A 66 3.40 8.52 -7.79
C HIS A 66 2.77 8.13 -6.46
N HIS A 67 3.51 8.34 -5.38
CA HIS A 67 3.09 8.07 -4.01
C HIS A 67 3.65 9.15 -3.07
N ASP A 68 3.15 9.19 -1.83
CA ASP A 68 3.68 10.08 -0.79
C ASP A 68 5.01 9.56 -0.24
N ASN A 69 5.74 10.44 0.46
CA ASN A 69 7.05 10.14 1.05
C ASN A 69 6.93 9.46 2.42
N ALA A 70 6.01 8.50 2.57
CA ALA A 70 5.91 7.73 3.81
C ALA A 70 7.16 6.84 3.96
N SER A 71 7.58 6.59 5.20
CA SER A 71 8.80 5.80 5.47
C SER A 71 8.74 4.37 4.93
N SER A 72 7.55 3.84 4.67
CA SER A 72 7.34 2.52 4.07
C SER A 72 7.38 2.54 2.53
N HIS A 73 7.35 3.72 1.92
CA HIS A 73 7.26 3.92 0.46
C HIS A 73 8.58 4.35 -0.17
N THR A 74 9.53 4.84 0.64
CA THR A 74 10.92 5.17 0.24
C THR A 74 11.84 4.01 0.56
#